data_AF-A0AAV7CP14-F1
#
_entry.id   AF-A0AAV7CP14-F1
#
_cell.length_a   1.000
_cell.length_b   1.000
_cell.length_c   1.000
_cell.angle_alpha   90.00
_cell.angle_beta   90.00
_cell.angle_gamma   90.00
#
_symmetry.space_group_name_H-M   'P 1'
#
loop_
_entity.id
_entity.type
_entity.pdbx_description
1 polymer ?
#
loop_
_entity_poly.entity_id
_entity_poly.type
_entity_poly.pdbx_seq_one_letter_code
_entity_poly.pdbx_strand_id
1 'polypeptide(L)'
;MDRAEQIKHHVLKEKEEGKYHKQIKIVENATGYSYENLFKPYVDEMLTEVWVEDPYIRHTHQLYNFLRFCEMLIKGPSKVKKINLLTSRDEDQQMSGLQEIKNSLQDFGVTLEVTFSPSIHDREIRFDNGWMIKIGRGLDYFKKPQSRYSIGYCDYDLRPCFETSVDIFHNNHTRKT
;
A
#
# COMPACT_ATOMS: atom_id res chain seq x y z
N MET A 1 35.09 -4.51 -11.63
CA MET A 1 33.65 -4.39 -11.31
C MET A 1 33.51 -3.30 -10.28
N ASP A 2 32.72 -2.29 -10.60
CA ASP A 2 32.50 -1.14 -9.74
C ASP A 2 31.64 -1.54 -8.52
N ARG A 3 31.77 -0.83 -7.40
CA ARG A 3 31.05 -1.13 -6.15
C ARG A 3 29.53 -1.16 -6.36
N ALA A 4 29.03 -0.32 -7.26
CA ALA A 4 27.62 -0.26 -7.64
C ALA A 4 27.14 -1.55 -8.35
N GLU A 5 27.96 -2.14 -9.20
CA GLU A 5 27.63 -3.39 -9.90
C GLU A 5 27.54 -4.57 -8.92
N GLN A 6 28.46 -4.61 -7.95
CA GLN A 6 28.47 -5.64 -6.91
C GLN A 6 27.23 -5.56 -6.01
N ILE A 7 26.83 -4.35 -5.60
CA ILE A 7 25.60 -4.13 -4.83
C ILE A 7 24.37 -4.56 -5.63
N LYS A 8 24.30 -4.20 -6.92
CA LYS A 8 23.19 -4.60 -7.79
C LYS A 8 23.11 -6.13 -7.92
N HIS A 9 24.23 -6.80 -8.14
CA HIS A 9 24.27 -8.26 -8.24
C HIS A 9 23.88 -8.93 -6.92
N HIS A 10 24.29 -8.38 -5.78
CA HIS A 10 23.92 -8.91 -4.47
C HIS A 10 22.42 -8.79 -4.21
N VAL A 11 21.83 -7.62 -4.48
CA VAL A 11 20.38 -7.39 -4.34
C VAL A 11 19.57 -8.29 -5.27
N LEU A 12 20.02 -8.49 -6.51
CA LEU A 12 19.37 -9.43 -7.44
C LEU A 12 19.39 -10.86 -6.90
N LYS A 13 20.54 -11.30 -6.36
CA LYS A 13 20.68 -12.61 -5.75
C LYS A 13 19.80 -12.78 -4.50
N GLU A 14 19.71 -11.77 -3.64
CA GLU A 14 18.82 -11.81 -2.46
C GLU A 14 17.34 -11.86 -2.86
N LYS A 15 16.95 -11.19 -3.95
CA LYS A 15 15.61 -11.33 -4.53
C LYS A 15 15.38 -12.73 -5.07
N GLU A 16 16.36 -13.27 -5.81
CA GLU A 16 16.34 -14.64 -6.36
C GLU A 16 16.17 -15.71 -5.27
N GLU A 17 16.83 -15.51 -4.12
CA GLU A 17 16.76 -16.41 -2.97
C GLU A 17 15.56 -16.14 -2.04
N GLY A 18 14.72 -15.13 -2.32
CA GLY A 18 13.59 -14.76 -1.47
C GLY A 18 13.99 -14.19 -0.10
N LYS A 19 15.23 -13.69 0.02
CA LYS A 19 15.82 -13.16 1.26
C LYS A 19 15.90 -11.64 1.30
N TYR A 20 15.46 -10.96 0.24
CA TYR A 20 15.49 -9.50 0.21
C TYR A 20 14.59 -8.94 1.31
N HIS A 21 15.21 -8.18 2.23
CA HIS A 21 14.53 -7.41 3.25
C HIS A 21 15.08 -5.99 3.26
N LYS A 22 14.19 -5.01 3.24
CA LYS A 22 14.53 -3.60 3.41
C LYS A 22 13.58 -2.99 4.42
N GLN A 23 14.13 -2.32 5.41
CA GLN A 23 13.35 -1.54 6.37
C GLN A 23 13.49 -0.05 6.08
N ILE A 24 12.37 0.67 6.10
CA ILE A 24 12.29 2.13 6.06
C ILE A 24 11.70 2.58 7.39
N LYS A 25 12.39 3.49 8.09
CA LYS A 25 11.84 4.14 9.28
C LYS A 25 11.28 5.51 8.89
N ILE A 26 9.97 5.67 9.02
CA ILE A 26 9.31 6.98 8.94
C ILE A 26 9.38 7.57 10.33
N VAL A 27 10.15 8.64 10.50
CA VAL A 27 10.28 9.33 11.79
C VAL A 27 9.09 10.26 12.02
N GLU A 28 8.85 10.61 13.28
CA GLU A 28 7.75 11.49 13.68
C GLU A 28 7.80 12.84 12.92
N ASN A 29 6.66 13.26 12.36
CA ASN A 29 6.50 14.47 11.53
C ASN A 29 7.26 14.47 10.19
N ALA A 30 7.83 13.34 9.76
CA ALA A 30 8.46 13.28 8.44
C ALA A 30 7.45 13.50 7.30
N THR A 31 7.94 13.95 6.16
CA THR A 31 7.19 14.20 4.91
C THR A 31 7.87 13.46 3.75
N GLY A 32 7.24 13.43 2.57
CA GLY A 32 7.75 12.77 1.37
C GLY A 32 7.40 11.28 1.26
N TYR A 33 6.44 10.82 2.07
CA TYR A 33 5.98 9.44 2.13
C TYR A 33 4.56 9.29 1.62
N SER A 34 4.20 9.95 0.51
CA SER A 34 2.96 9.58 -0.20
C SER A 34 2.99 8.10 -0.60
N TYR A 35 1.83 7.50 -0.86
CA TYR A 35 1.79 6.14 -1.38
C TYR A 35 2.55 6.01 -2.71
N GLU A 36 2.43 7.01 -3.58
CA GLU A 36 3.19 7.03 -4.83
C GLU A 36 4.69 6.92 -4.55
N ASN A 37 5.25 7.74 -3.66
CA ASN A 37 6.67 7.66 -3.34
C ASN A 37 7.06 6.36 -2.60
N LEU A 38 6.22 5.87 -1.70
CA LEU A 38 6.52 4.66 -0.93
C LEU A 38 6.49 3.39 -1.79
N PHE A 39 5.49 3.25 -2.67
CA PHE A 39 5.24 2.00 -3.39
C PHE A 39 5.78 1.99 -4.82
N LYS A 40 6.05 3.15 -5.45
CA LYS A 40 6.55 3.24 -6.83
C LYS A 40 7.72 2.30 -7.16
N PRO A 41 8.71 2.06 -6.29
CA PRO A 41 9.79 1.11 -6.59
C PRO A 41 9.36 -0.36 -6.74
N TYR A 42 8.14 -0.70 -6.33
CA TYR A 42 7.61 -2.07 -6.23
C TYR A 42 6.41 -2.31 -7.17
N VAL A 43 5.98 -1.26 -7.87
CA VAL A 43 4.86 -1.27 -8.81
C VAL A 43 5.42 -1.20 -10.23
N ASP A 44 5.24 -2.28 -11.00
CA ASP A 44 5.68 -2.41 -12.39
C ASP A 44 4.56 -2.91 -13.29
N GLU A 45 4.82 -3.02 -14.60
CA GLU A 45 3.83 -3.46 -15.60
C GLU A 45 3.36 -4.91 -15.45
N MET A 46 4.08 -5.72 -14.65
CA MET A 46 3.73 -7.11 -14.38
C MET A 46 2.73 -7.26 -13.24
N LEU A 47 2.52 -6.21 -12.44
CA LEU A 47 1.57 -6.21 -11.34
C LEU A 47 0.13 -6.23 -11.87
N THR A 48 -0.60 -7.31 -11.59
CA THR A 48 -2.01 -7.49 -12.02
C THR A 48 -2.99 -7.71 -10.88
N GLU A 49 -2.52 -8.21 -9.73
CA GLU A 49 -3.33 -8.46 -8.55
C GLU A 49 -2.65 -7.99 -7.27
N VAL A 50 -3.44 -7.35 -6.39
CA VAL A 50 -2.99 -6.80 -5.12
C VAL A 50 -3.85 -7.34 -3.99
N TRP A 51 -3.21 -7.69 -2.87
CA TRP A 51 -3.89 -7.99 -1.61
C TRP A 51 -3.51 -6.94 -0.57
N VAL A 52 -4.51 -6.41 0.13
CA VAL A 52 -4.36 -5.44 1.22
C VAL A 52 -5.06 -6.03 2.44
N GLU A 53 -4.27 -6.37 3.45
CA GLU A 53 -4.75 -6.72 4.78
C GLU A 53 -4.51 -5.51 5.70
N ASP A 54 -5.59 -4.83 6.09
CA ASP A 54 -5.51 -3.68 6.99
C ASP A 54 -6.78 -3.61 7.86
N PRO A 55 -6.69 -3.85 9.18
CA PRO A 55 -7.84 -3.80 10.07
C PRO A 55 -8.49 -2.42 10.21
N TYR A 56 -7.82 -1.35 9.80
CA TYR A 56 -8.25 0.02 10.12
C TYR A 56 -8.82 0.76 8.91
N ILE A 57 -9.40 0.08 7.93
CA ILE A 57 -10.12 0.77 6.85
C ILE A 57 -11.58 1.01 7.26
N ARG A 58 -11.83 1.89 8.23
CA ARG A 58 -13.16 2.06 8.86
C ARG A 58 -13.73 3.47 8.70
N HIS A 59 -12.97 4.47 9.12
CA HIS A 59 -13.37 5.87 9.13
C HIS A 59 -13.16 6.55 7.78
N THR A 60 -13.82 7.69 7.56
CA THR A 60 -13.77 8.44 6.30
C THR A 60 -12.35 8.73 5.80
N HIS A 61 -11.44 9.16 6.68
CA HIS A 61 -10.05 9.43 6.28
C HIS A 61 -9.29 8.16 5.88
N GLN A 62 -9.63 7.01 6.48
CA GLN A 62 -9.06 5.71 6.17
C GLN A 62 -9.60 5.17 4.84
N LEU A 63 -10.88 5.41 4.55
CA LEU A 63 -11.45 5.15 3.21
C LEU A 63 -10.75 5.99 2.14
N TYR A 64 -10.50 7.27 2.40
CA TYR A 64 -9.73 8.12 1.50
C TYR A 64 -8.26 7.69 1.37
N ASN A 65 -7.67 7.16 2.44
CA ASN A 65 -6.34 6.55 2.38
C ASN A 65 -6.33 5.35 1.43
N PHE A 66 -7.29 4.44 1.56
CA PHE A 66 -7.43 3.31 0.64
C PHE A 66 -7.71 3.76 -0.79
N LEU A 67 -8.58 4.75 -1.00
CA LEU A 67 -8.87 5.31 -2.32
C LEU A 67 -7.59 5.85 -3.00
N ARG A 68 -6.78 6.66 -2.30
CA ARG A 68 -5.51 7.16 -2.85
C ARG A 68 -4.53 6.05 -3.20
N PHE A 69 -4.51 4.98 -2.41
CA PHE A 69 -3.71 3.79 -2.72
C PHE A 69 -4.19 3.14 -4.03
N CYS A 70 -5.51 2.99 -4.22
CA CYS A 70 -6.08 2.50 -5.47
C CYS A 70 -5.78 3.42 -6.67
N GLU A 71 -5.91 4.74 -6.51
CA GLU A 71 -5.60 5.72 -7.56
C GLU A 71 -4.15 5.59 -8.04
N MET A 72 -3.21 5.40 -7.11
CA MET A 72 -1.80 5.18 -7.43
C MET A 72 -1.60 3.91 -8.27
N LEU A 73 -2.28 2.80 -7.93
CA LEU A 73 -2.21 1.56 -8.70
C LEU A 73 -2.71 1.77 -10.14
N ILE A 74 -3.83 2.49 -10.31
CA ILE A 74 -4.43 2.75 -11.63
C ILE A 74 -3.58 3.71 -12.47
N LYS A 75 -3.06 4.78 -11.87
CA LYS A 75 -2.27 5.81 -12.55
C LYS A 75 -0.86 5.32 -12.93
N GLY A 76 -0.30 4.41 -12.13
CA GLY A 76 1.06 3.91 -12.30
C GLY A 76 1.24 3.04 -13.54
N PRO A 77 2.45 2.49 -13.76
CA PRO A 77 2.71 1.57 -14.87
C PRO A 77 2.00 0.22 -14.74
N SER A 78 1.30 -0.03 -13.63
CA SER A 78 0.69 -1.32 -13.32
C SER A 78 -0.47 -1.67 -14.25
N LYS A 79 -0.76 -2.96 -14.37
CA LYS A 79 -1.92 -3.48 -15.09
C LYS A 79 -2.91 -4.14 -14.13
N VAL A 80 -3.03 -3.59 -12.92
CA VAL A 80 -3.90 -4.13 -11.87
C VAL A 80 -5.33 -4.28 -12.40
N LYS A 81 -5.86 -5.50 -12.27
CA LYS A 81 -7.25 -5.86 -12.59
C LYS A 81 -8.03 -6.31 -11.38
N LYS A 82 -7.36 -6.71 -10.30
CA LYS A 82 -8.00 -7.19 -9.09
C LYS A 82 -7.31 -6.66 -7.84
N ILE A 83 -8.12 -6.17 -6.90
CA ILE A 83 -7.68 -5.74 -5.57
C ILE A 83 -8.51 -6.53 -4.55
N ASN A 84 -7.83 -7.20 -3.64
CA ASN A 84 -8.43 -7.95 -2.54
C ASN A 84 -8.19 -7.17 -1.26
N LEU A 85 -9.25 -6.63 -0.64
CA LEU A 85 -9.18 -5.96 0.65
C LEU A 85 -9.71 -6.89 1.74
N LEU A 86 -8.87 -7.20 2.72
CA LEU A 86 -9.27 -7.81 3.98
C LEU A 86 -9.19 -6.74 5.08
N THR A 87 -10.34 -6.36 5.62
CA THR A 87 -10.43 -5.38 6.71
C THR A 87 -11.28 -5.93 7.86
N SER A 88 -11.30 -5.24 8.98
CA SER A 88 -12.21 -5.58 10.08
C SER A 88 -13.50 -4.78 9.95
N ARG A 89 -14.61 -5.39 10.35
CA ARG A 89 -15.95 -4.80 10.19
C ARG A 89 -16.23 -3.78 11.28
N ASP A 90 -16.86 -2.68 10.87
CA ASP A 90 -17.34 -1.61 11.75
C ASP A 90 -18.76 -1.16 11.35
N GLU A 91 -19.10 0.12 11.56
CA GLU A 91 -20.39 0.76 11.27
C GLU A 91 -20.75 0.82 9.77
N ASP A 92 -22.03 1.15 9.50
CA ASP A 92 -22.60 1.19 8.15
C ASP A 92 -21.87 2.15 7.17
N GLN A 93 -21.22 3.20 7.68
CA GLN A 93 -20.48 4.15 6.85
C GLN A 93 -19.28 3.51 6.12
N GLN A 94 -18.65 2.52 6.74
CA GLN A 94 -17.55 1.77 6.12
C GLN A 94 -18.04 1.02 4.88
N MET A 95 -19.19 0.36 5.00
CA MET A 95 -19.77 -0.47 3.95
C MET A 95 -20.18 0.37 2.74
N SER A 96 -20.86 1.49 2.96
CA SER A 96 -21.27 2.38 1.87
C SER A 96 -20.06 2.96 1.14
N GLY A 97 -19.07 3.45 1.88
CA GLY A 97 -17.85 4.02 1.29
C GLY A 97 -17.03 3.00 0.50
N LEU A 98 -16.84 1.78 1.02
CA LEU A 98 -16.16 0.72 0.27
C LEU A 98 -16.95 0.27 -0.97
N GLN A 99 -18.29 0.31 -0.91
CA GLN A 99 -19.14 0.00 -2.06
C GLN A 99 -19.04 1.08 -3.15
N GLU A 100 -18.96 2.36 -2.78
CA GLU A 100 -18.73 3.46 -3.72
C GLU A 100 -17.36 3.32 -4.40
N ILE A 101 -16.30 3.04 -3.62
CA ILE A 101 -14.95 2.79 -4.15
C ILE A 101 -14.98 1.59 -5.11
N LYS A 102 -15.66 0.49 -4.74
CA LYS A 102 -15.80 -0.70 -5.58
C LYS A 102 -16.45 -0.38 -6.92
N ASN A 103 -17.55 0.36 -6.92
CA ASN A 103 -18.25 0.74 -8.15
C ASN A 103 -17.38 1.66 -9.02
N SER A 104 -16.70 2.64 -8.41
CA SER A 104 -15.81 3.54 -9.15
C SER A 104 -14.64 2.79 -9.79
N LEU A 105 -14.04 1.83 -9.09
CA LEU A 105 -12.96 0.99 -9.64
C LEU A 105 -13.41 0.14 -10.83
N GLN A 106 -14.67 -0.30 -10.83
CA GLN A 106 -15.24 -1.07 -11.93
C GLN A 106 -15.27 -0.26 -13.24
N ASP A 107 -15.51 1.06 -13.18
CA ASP A 107 -15.47 1.95 -14.35
C ASP A 107 -14.06 2.01 -14.99
N PHE A 108 -13.01 1.72 -14.23
CA PHE A 108 -11.63 1.60 -14.71
C PHE A 108 -11.25 0.14 -15.05
N GLY A 109 -12.20 -0.79 -15.02
CA GLY A 109 -11.97 -2.20 -15.29
C GLY A 109 -11.17 -2.92 -14.21
N VAL A 110 -11.26 -2.45 -12.95
CA VAL A 110 -10.63 -3.04 -11.77
C VAL A 110 -11.70 -3.63 -10.85
N THR A 111 -11.54 -4.90 -10.49
CA THR A 111 -12.44 -5.59 -9.55
C THR A 111 -11.93 -5.43 -8.12
N LEU A 112 -12.76 -4.89 -7.22
CA LEU A 112 -12.49 -4.86 -5.79
C LEU A 112 -13.31 -5.93 -5.06
N GLU A 113 -12.61 -6.88 -4.43
CA GLU A 113 -13.17 -7.88 -3.53
C GLU A 113 -12.89 -7.46 -2.09
N VAL A 114 -13.94 -7.25 -1.30
CA VAL A 114 -13.84 -6.86 0.11
C VAL A 114 -14.30 -8.02 0.98
N THR A 115 -13.42 -8.47 1.88
CA THR A 115 -13.71 -9.48 2.89
C THR A 115 -13.54 -8.87 4.28
N PHE A 116 -14.40 -9.27 5.21
CA PHE A 116 -14.35 -8.79 6.59
C PHE A 116 -13.95 -9.92 7.53
N SER A 117 -13.04 -9.61 8.45
CA SER A 117 -12.67 -10.54 9.54
C SER A 117 -12.46 -9.78 10.85
N PRO A 118 -13.07 -10.21 11.97
CA PRO A 118 -12.92 -9.54 13.25
C PRO A 118 -11.57 -9.83 13.94
N SER A 119 -10.84 -10.86 13.50
CA SER A 119 -9.63 -11.37 14.17
C SER A 119 -8.34 -11.04 13.43
N ILE A 120 -8.37 -10.12 12.46
CA ILE A 120 -7.16 -9.70 11.74
C ILE A 120 -6.44 -8.61 12.53
N HIS A 121 -5.12 -8.76 12.62
CA HIS A 121 -4.23 -7.80 13.25
C HIS A 121 -3.05 -7.42 12.35
N ASP A 122 -2.80 -8.23 11.32
CA ASP A 122 -1.72 -8.03 10.38
C ASP A 122 -2.02 -6.84 9.46
N ARG A 123 -0.97 -6.09 9.16
CA ARG A 123 -0.97 -4.92 8.27
C ARG A 123 0.00 -5.25 7.13
N GLU A 124 -0.52 -5.84 6.08
CA GLU A 124 0.28 -6.44 5.01
C GLU A 124 -0.31 -6.09 3.65
N ILE A 125 0.56 -5.66 2.74
CA ILE A 125 0.23 -5.45 1.33
C ILE A 125 1.07 -6.41 0.52
N ARG A 126 0.44 -7.18 -0.36
CA ARG A 126 1.11 -8.14 -1.25
C ARG A 126 0.80 -7.83 -2.69
N PHE A 127 1.81 -7.97 -3.52
CA PHE A 127 1.74 -7.84 -4.97
C PHE A 127 2.03 -9.21 -5.61
N ASP A 128 1.33 -9.53 -6.70
CA ASP A 128 1.50 -10.79 -7.44
C ASP A 128 2.86 -10.91 -8.16
N ASN A 129 3.62 -9.82 -8.24
CA ASN A 129 5.00 -9.79 -8.71
C ASN A 129 6.03 -10.13 -7.61
N GLY A 130 5.60 -10.60 -6.44
CA GLY A 130 6.46 -11.15 -5.38
C GLY A 130 6.81 -10.18 -4.25
N TRP A 131 6.43 -8.90 -4.37
CA TRP A 131 6.64 -7.93 -3.29
C TRP A 131 5.62 -8.06 -2.17
N MET A 132 6.09 -7.90 -0.94
CA MET A 132 5.28 -7.83 0.26
C MET A 132 5.76 -6.67 1.12
N ILE A 133 4.84 -5.83 1.59
CA ILE A 133 5.11 -4.62 2.36
C ILE A 133 4.28 -4.67 3.64
N LYS A 134 4.94 -4.66 4.79
CA LYS A 134 4.30 -4.56 6.11
C LYS A 134 4.51 -3.17 6.66
N ILE A 135 3.43 -2.50 7.06
CA ILE A 135 3.49 -1.13 7.59
C ILE A 135 2.98 -1.15 9.02
N GLY A 136 3.78 -0.64 9.95
CA GLY A 136 3.46 -0.62 11.37
C GLY A 136 2.11 0.00 11.69
N ARG A 137 1.61 0.96 10.89
CA ARG A 137 0.28 1.58 11.04
C ARG A 137 -0.70 1.28 9.89
N GLY A 138 -0.36 0.35 9.00
CA GLY A 138 -1.14 0.11 7.78
C GLY A 138 -1.11 1.32 6.85
N LEU A 139 -2.22 1.62 6.21
CA LEU A 139 -2.38 2.83 5.39
C LEU A 139 -2.61 4.10 6.23
N ASP A 140 -2.77 4.00 7.55
CA ASP A 140 -3.14 5.15 8.41
C ASP A 140 -1.95 5.75 9.19
N TYR A 141 -0.86 6.05 8.48
CA TYR A 141 0.34 6.70 9.05
C TYR A 141 0.39 8.22 8.83
N PHE A 142 -0.61 8.83 8.19
CA PHE A 142 -0.65 10.29 8.00
C PHE A 142 -1.28 10.99 9.20
N LYS A 143 -0.75 12.16 9.55
CA LYS A 143 -1.39 13.04 10.52
C LYS A 143 -2.55 13.81 9.89
N LYS A 144 -3.45 14.28 10.75
CA LYS A 144 -4.46 15.26 10.35
C LYS A 144 -3.78 16.55 9.86
N PRO A 145 -4.35 17.23 8.84
CA PRO A 145 -3.84 18.52 8.40
C PRO A 145 -3.96 19.58 9.51
N GLN A 146 -3.10 20.60 9.46
CA GLN A 146 -3.07 21.66 10.47
C GLN A 146 -4.31 22.58 10.38
N SER A 147 -4.79 22.83 9.17
CA SER A 147 -5.98 23.64 8.91
C SER A 147 -6.68 23.21 7.63
N ARG A 148 -7.86 23.77 7.34
CA ARG A 148 -8.65 23.44 6.14
C ARG A 148 -7.94 23.72 4.82
N TYR A 149 -6.99 24.66 4.81
CA TYR A 149 -6.27 25.11 3.62
C TYR A 149 -4.74 25.07 3.82
N SER A 150 -4.26 24.15 4.66
CA SER A 150 -2.82 23.99 4.88
C SER A 150 -2.15 23.29 3.71
N ILE A 151 -0.89 23.66 3.42
CA ILE A 151 -0.03 22.88 2.52
C ILE A 151 0.05 21.43 3.02
N GLY A 152 -0.02 20.49 2.08
CA GLY A 152 -0.14 19.06 2.36
C GLY A 152 -1.57 18.56 2.54
N TYR A 153 -2.61 19.37 2.36
CA TYR A 153 -4.00 18.89 2.43
C TYR A 153 -4.36 17.91 1.30
N CYS A 154 -3.98 18.21 0.07
CA CYS A 154 -4.23 17.35 -1.09
C CYS A 154 -3.02 16.48 -1.44
N ASP A 155 -1.83 17.07 -1.43
CA ASP A 155 -0.58 16.37 -1.71
C ASP A 155 0.00 15.74 -0.43
N TYR A 156 -0.01 14.41 -0.37
CA TYR A 156 0.42 13.67 0.81
C TYR A 156 1.94 13.58 0.93
N ASP A 157 2.71 13.97 -0.09
CA ASP A 157 4.16 14.15 0.06
C ASP A 157 4.52 15.33 0.96
N LEU A 158 3.61 16.29 1.10
CA LEU A 158 3.79 17.43 2.01
C LEU A 158 3.05 17.24 3.35
N ARG A 159 2.42 16.08 3.57
CA ARG A 159 1.69 15.76 4.80
C ARG A 159 2.63 15.17 5.85
N PRO A 160 2.65 15.69 7.09
CA PRO A 160 3.38 15.07 8.19
C PRO A 160 2.86 13.67 8.52
N CYS A 161 3.76 12.72 8.75
CA CYS A 161 3.45 11.34 9.15
C CYS A 161 3.64 11.13 10.65
N PHE A 162 2.94 10.12 11.19
CA PHE A 162 3.28 9.50 12.48
C PHE A 162 4.51 8.62 12.33
N GLU A 163 5.26 8.44 13.42
CA GLU A 163 6.35 7.45 13.46
C GLU A 163 5.81 6.04 13.13
N THR A 164 6.45 5.36 12.18
CA THR A 164 6.16 3.96 11.82
C THR A 164 7.35 3.30 11.13
N SER A 165 7.41 1.97 11.18
CA SER A 165 8.28 1.18 10.31
C SER A 165 7.53 0.71 9.06
N VAL A 166 8.28 0.55 7.97
CA VAL A 166 7.85 -0.12 6.75
C VAL A 166 8.88 -1.20 6.44
N ASP A 167 8.46 -2.45 6.47
CA ASP A 167 9.27 -3.62 6.16
C ASP A 167 8.89 -4.17 4.80
N ILE A 168 9.84 -4.19 3.87
CA ILE A 168 9.66 -4.66 2.49
C ILE A 168 10.38 -6.00 2.34
N PHE A 169 9.67 -6.96 1.78
CA PHE A 169 10.14 -8.30 1.50
C PHE A 169 9.92 -8.63 0.02
N HIS A 170 10.76 -9.49 -0.55
CA HIS A 170 10.53 -10.08 -1.86
C HIS A 170 10.54 -11.60 -1.73
N ASN A 171 9.47 -12.27 -2.17
CA ASN A 171 9.41 -13.72 -2.19
C ASN A 171 9.17 -14.22 -3.61
N ASN A 172 10.05 -15.12 -4.08
CA ASN A 172 9.91 -15.78 -5.37
C ASN A 172 8.90 -16.93 -5.38
N HIS A 173 8.42 -17.32 -4.20
CA HIS A 173 7.33 -18.28 -4.05
C HIS A 173 6.00 -17.55 -3.97
N THR A 174 5.62 -16.86 -5.04
CA THR A 174 4.21 -16.49 -5.21
C THR A 174 3.41 -17.79 -5.25
N ARG A 175 2.46 -17.93 -4.32
CA ARG A 175 1.54 -19.06 -4.30
C ARG A 175 0.92 -19.15 -5.70
N LYS A 176 1.26 -20.21 -6.43
CA LYS A 176 0.40 -20.71 -7.50
C LYS A 176 -0.90 -21.14 -6.82
N THR A 177 -1.88 -20.25 -6.76
CA THR A 177 -3.27 -20.67 -6.69
C THR A 177 -3.65 -21.35 -7.99
#